data_AF-A0A0P9DVG0-F1
#
_entry.id   AF-A0A0P9DVG0-F1
#
_cell.length_a   1.000
_cell.length_b   1.000
_cell.length_c   1.000
_cell.angle_alpha   90.00
_cell.angle_beta   90.00
_cell.angle_gamma   90.00
#
_symmetry.space_group_name_H-M   'P 1'
#
loop_
_entity.id
_entity.type
_entity.pdbx_description
1 polymer ?
#
loop_
_entity_poly.entity_id
_entity_poly.type
_entity_poly.pdbx_seq_one_letter_code
_entity_poly.pdbx_strand_id
1 'polypeptide(L)' 'MQKIMAPWEIQRRLVVKAEEETNPRFGHKPYERPFQEYIKFGIINLDKPAGPSSHEVTAWVKRILSLKRAGHGGTLET' A
#
# COMPACT_ATOMS: atom_id res chain seq x y z
N MET A 1 16.70 -25.59 -9.42
CA MET A 1 15.42 -25.40 -8.70
C MET A 1 14.37 -24.96 -9.71
N GLN A 2 13.22 -25.62 -9.76
CA GLN A 2 12.08 -25.16 -10.55
C GLN A 2 11.53 -23.89 -9.90
N LYS A 3 11.49 -22.78 -10.64
CA LYS A 3 10.94 -21.51 -10.15
C LYS A 3 9.42 -21.66 -10.02
N ILE A 4 8.92 -21.68 -8.80
CA ILE A 4 7.47 -21.60 -8.55
C ILE A 4 7.05 -20.15 -8.79
N MET A 5 6.14 -19.94 -9.74
CA MET A 5 5.60 -18.61 -10.03
C MET A 5 4.64 -18.20 -8.90
N ALA A 6 4.82 -17.00 -8.36
CA ALA A 6 3.96 -16.50 -7.30
C ALA A 6 2.58 -16.10 -7.87
N PRO A 7 1.48 -16.22 -7.10
CA PRO A 7 0.14 -15.92 -7.60
C PRO A 7 -0.08 -14.50 -8.15
N TRP A 8 0.70 -13.52 -7.67
CA TRP A 8 0.64 -12.13 -8.13
C TRP A 8 1.41 -11.88 -9.44
N GLU A 9 2.30 -12.78 -9.84
CA GLU A 9 3.02 -12.69 -11.13
C GLU A 9 2.14 -13.10 -12.32
N ILE A 10 1.02 -13.80 -12.05
CA ILE A 10 0.07 -14.26 -13.06
C ILE A 10 -0.57 -13.07 -13.77
N GLN A 11 -0.29 -12.93 -15.07
CA GLN A 11 -0.90 -11.91 -15.93
C GLN A 11 -2.36 -12.25 -16.21
N ARG A 12 -3.26 -11.31 -15.90
CA ARG A 12 -4.70 -11.44 -16.13
C ARG A 12 -5.09 -10.70 -17.40
N ARG A 13 -6.08 -11.23 -18.13
CA ARG A 13 -6.65 -10.58 -19.30
C ARG A 13 -7.73 -9.60 -18.88
N LEU A 14 -7.66 -8.37 -19.40
CA LEU A 14 -8.75 -7.40 -19.30
C LEU A 14 -9.77 -7.67 -20.41
N VAL A 15 -11.05 -7.79 -20.06
CA VAL A 15 -12.16 -7.90 -21.02
C VAL A 15 -13.08 -6.71 -20.80
N VAL A 16 -13.21 -5.86 -21.82
CA VAL A 16 -14.04 -4.65 -21.76
C VAL A 16 -15.46 -5.00 -22.21
N LYS A 17 -16.44 -4.73 -21.35
CA LYS A 17 -17.86 -4.96 -21.67
C LYS A 17 -18.51 -3.76 -22.36
N ALA A 18 -18.14 -2.55 -21.96
CA ALA A 18 -18.61 -1.28 -22.49
C ALA A 18 -17.52 -0.21 -22.32
N GLU A 19 -17.44 0.72 -23.26
CA GLU A 19 -16.55 1.87 -23.19
C GLU A 19 -17.30 3.03 -22.53
N GLU A 20 -16.75 3.58 -21.46
CA GLU A 20 -17.38 4.63 -20.66
C GLU A 20 -16.30 5.59 -20.14
N GLU A 21 -16.70 6.82 -19.84
CA GLU A 21 -15.83 7.84 -19.25
C GLU A 21 -16.19 8.12 -17.79
N THR A 22 -15.20 8.54 -17.00
CA THR A 22 -15.43 9.03 -15.63
C THR A 22 -15.36 10.55 -15.59
N ASN A 23 -16.24 11.17 -14.82
CA ASN A 23 -16.25 12.62 -14.66
C ASN A 23 -15.07 13.06 -13.77
N PRO A 24 -14.13 13.88 -14.28
CA PRO A 24 -12.90 14.25 -13.58
C PRO A 24 -13.13 15.16 -12.36
N ARG A 25 -14.35 15.67 -12.15
CA ARG A 25 -14.71 16.43 -10.94
C ARG A 25 -14.80 15.57 -9.68
N PHE A 26 -14.85 14.25 -9.81
CA PHE A 26 -15.01 13.32 -8.69
C PHE A 26 -13.75 12.51 -8.43
N GLY A 27 -13.24 12.59 -7.20
CA GLY A 27 -12.06 11.86 -6.76
C GLY A 27 -10.76 12.38 -7.36
N HIS A 28 -9.69 11.59 -7.21
CA HIS A 28 -8.36 11.92 -7.70
C HIS A 28 -7.72 10.68 -8.32
N LYS A 29 -7.02 10.86 -9.44
CA LYS A 29 -6.06 9.82 -9.89
C LYS A 29 -5.03 9.61 -8.78
N PRO A 30 -4.48 8.39 -8.63
CA PRO A 30 -3.52 8.09 -7.57
C PRO A 30 -2.37 9.10 -7.47
N TYR A 31 -1.86 9.54 -8.63
CA TYR A 31 -0.72 10.46 -8.73
C TYR A 31 -1.10 11.96 -8.69
N GLU A 32 -2.39 12.28 -8.56
CA GLU A 32 -2.92 13.66 -8.55
C GLU A 32 -3.62 13.99 -7.21
N ARG A 33 -3.50 13.12 -6.20
CA ARG A 33 -4.13 13.33 -4.88
C ARG A 33 -3.51 14.54 -4.16
N PRO A 34 -4.30 15.28 -3.35
CA PRO A 34 -3.72 16.20 -2.38
C PRO A 34 -2.81 15.46 -1.38
N PHE A 35 -1.78 16.14 -0.88
CA PHE A 35 -0.80 15.55 0.04
C PHE A 35 -1.42 14.84 1.25
N GLN A 36 -2.48 15.42 1.84
CA GLN A 36 -3.19 14.82 2.98
C GLN A 36 -3.82 13.47 2.62
N GLU A 37 -4.36 13.33 1.40
CA GLU A 37 -4.94 12.08 0.94
C GLU A 37 -3.89 11.04 0.57
N TYR A 38 -2.73 11.47 0.07
CA TYR A 38 -1.58 10.56 -0.13
C TYR A 38 -1.18 9.86 1.16
N ILE A 39 -1.08 10.61 2.27
CA ILE A 39 -0.76 10.02 3.57
C ILE A 39 -1.90 9.13 4.06
N LYS A 40 -3.14 9.62 3.97
CA LYS A 40 -4.32 8.90 4.48
C LYS A 40 -4.56 7.57 3.77
N PHE A 41 -4.30 7.49 2.47
CA PHE A 41 -4.51 6.31 1.63
C PHE A 41 -3.20 5.69 1.12
N GLY A 42 -2.09 5.97 1.81
CA GLY A 42 -0.75 5.55 1.43
C GLY A 42 -0.36 4.17 1.99
N ILE A 43 0.67 3.58 1.37
CA ILE A 43 1.35 2.38 1.84
C ILE A 43 2.85 2.71 1.88
N ILE A 44 3.54 2.30 2.94
CA ILE A 44 4.99 2.40 3.04
C ILE A 44 5.57 1.00 2.83
N ASN A 45 6.36 0.83 1.77
CA ASN A 45 7.19 -0.35 1.59
C ASN A 45 8.44 -0.19 2.46
N LEU A 46 8.34 -0.55 3.73
CA LEU A 46 9.38 -0.33 4.72
C LEU A 46 10.32 -1.52 4.78
N ASP A 47 11.62 -1.26 4.71
CA ASP A 47 12.65 -2.23 5.10
C ASP A 47 12.77 -2.24 6.64
N LYS A 48 12.23 -3.27 7.26
CA LYS A 48 12.15 -3.37 8.73
C LYS A 48 13.54 -3.74 9.30
N PRO A 49 14.10 -2.97 10.25
CA PRO A 49 15.34 -3.37 10.90
C PRO A 49 15.15 -4.60 11.80
N ALA A 50 16.23 -5.36 12.00
CA ALA A 50 16.31 -6.41 13.01
C ALA A 50 16.34 -5.80 14.43
N GLY A 51 15.76 -6.50 15.41
CA GLY A 51 15.66 -6.05 16.80
C GLY A 51 14.22 -5.72 17.23
N PRO A 52 13.60 -4.63 16.75
CA PRO A 52 12.24 -4.28 17.15
C PRO A 52 11.20 -5.21 16.51
N SER A 53 10.09 -5.43 17.20
CA SER A 53 8.94 -6.12 16.63
C SER A 53 8.25 -5.32 15.53
N SER A 54 7.50 -5.99 14.66
CA SER A 54 6.71 -5.31 13.61
C SER A 54 5.67 -4.32 14.17
N HIS A 55 5.15 -4.59 15.37
CA HIS A 55 4.22 -3.70 16.07
C HIS A 55 4.92 -2.43 16.57
N GLU A 56 6.13 -2.55 17.12
CA GLU A 56 6.92 -1.40 17.57
C GLU A 56 7.29 -0.48 16.40
N VAL A 57 7.79 -1.06 15.30
CA VAL A 57 8.10 -0.28 14.09
C VAL A 57 6.87 0.44 13.55
N THR A 58 5.71 -0.22 13.52
CA THR A 58 4.44 0.40 13.13
C THR A 58 4.06 1.55 14.07
N ALA A 59 4.25 1.39 15.38
CA ALA A 59 3.98 2.44 16.37
C ALA A 59 4.93 3.64 16.21
N TRP A 60 6.20 3.42 15.87
CA TRP A 60 7.15 4.48 15.59
C TRP A 60 6.77 5.27 14.34
N VAL A 61 6.47 4.59 13.23
CA VAL A 61 5.99 5.24 11.99
C VAL A 61 4.75 6.08 12.27
N LYS A 62 3.77 5.52 13.01
CA LYS A 62 2.57 6.25 13.42
C LYS A 62 2.92 7.53 14.21
N ARG A 63 3.85 7.45 15.15
CA ARG A 63 4.27 8.58 15.99
C ARG A 63 5.03 9.64 15.21
N ILE A 64 6.01 9.24 14.40
CA ILE A 64 6.84 10.14 13.59
C ILE A 64 5.97 10.94 12.62
N LEU A 65 5.03 10.27 11.95
CA LEU A 65 4.13 10.89 10.97
C LEU A 65 2.86 11.49 11.60
N SER A 66 2.73 11.48 12.93
CA SER A 66 1.58 12.00 13.67
C SER A 66 0.22 11.45 13.18
N LEU A 67 0.18 10.15 12.89
CA LEU A 67 -0.98 9.48 12.29
C LEU A 67 -1.99 9.01 13.36
N LYS A 68 -3.28 9.09 13.03
CA LYS A 68 -4.34 8.53 13.87
C LYS A 68 -4.31 7.01 13.90
N ARG A 69 -3.98 6.36 12.78
CA ARG A 69 -3.96 4.90 12.59
C ARG A 69 -2.82 4.49 11.66
N ALA A 70 -2.21 3.34 11.93
CA ALA A 70 -1.25 2.63 11.08
C ALA A 70 -1.32 1.14 11.40
N GLY A 71 -0.93 0.27 10.45
CA GLY A 71 -0.92 -1.18 10.58
C GLY A 71 0.07 -1.81 9.60
N HIS A 72 0.42 -3.08 9.81
CA HIS A 72 1.32 -3.84 8.94
C HIS A 72 0.63 -5.10 8.38
N GLY A 73 1.00 -5.50 7.16
CA GLY A 73 0.37 -6.59 6.41
C GLY A 73 0.93 -7.99 6.67
N GLY A 74 1.46 -8.24 7.87
CA GLY A 74 2.16 -9.46 8.26
C GLY A 74 3.26 -9.19 9.27
N THR A 75 3.42 -10.06 10.26
CA THR A 75 4.47 -9.91 11.29
C THR A 75 5.76 -10.55 10.80
N LEU A 76 6.82 -9.76 10.74
CA LEU A 76 8.19 -10.27 10.67
C LEU A 76 8.72 -10.44 12.10
N GLU A 77 9.44 -11.53 12.32
CA GLU A 77 10.13 -11.82 13.58
C GLU A 77 11.15 -10.72 13.92
N THR A 78 11.50 -10.64 15.20
CA THR A 78 12.45 -9.68 15.77
C THR A 78 13.88 -9.96 15.30
#